data_AF-A0A241WPR4-F1
#
_entry.id   AF-A0A241WPR4-F1
#
_cell.length_a   1.000
_cell.length_b   1.000
_cell.length_c   1.000
_cell.angle_alpha   90.00
_cell.angle_beta   90.00
_cell.angle_gamma   90.00
#
_symmetry.space_group_name_H-M   'P 1'
#
loop_
_entity.id
_entity.type
_entity.pdbx_description
1 polymer ?
#
loop_
_entity_poly.entity_id
_entity_poly.type
_entity_poly.pdbx_seq_one_letter_code
_entity_poly.pdbx_strand_id
1 'polypeptide(L)'
;MTEVTQHKDKKYSRPDDERMINFMKIAKPAAIMSIILTIASIFFITTKGLNLGLDFTGGISAELNYSQPVKATDVSEALIKAGFRDPVVQTIGTNRDLLVRMPVQDDVKVDDLSNTITKAVQLPNNQANVHKVDVVGGQVGNELYIRSAGAVALAMLLMLVYVTIRFEFKLAIGAVLSLLHDVIVTIGIFAMMQWPFDLTVLAAILALIGFSLNDNIVVSDRIRENFRKIRGAEPLEIVNIALTETLKRTIHTSMTLLLVVVAMMVLGGDGLHWFSVAMFVGVFVGTYSSIYIGTAFALWRGLNRNDFIVQVKPEFEDEEEHIPH
;
A
#
# COMPACT_ATOMS: atom_id res chain seq x y z
N MET A 1 28.77 27.50 34.09
CA MET A 1 29.76 27.18 33.06
C MET A 1 29.43 25.76 32.61
N THR A 2 28.92 25.65 31.40
CA THR A 2 28.17 24.52 30.85
C THR A 2 29.03 23.26 30.75
N GLU A 3 28.56 22.16 31.34
CA GLU A 3 29.08 20.81 31.08
C GLU A 3 28.92 20.52 29.59
N VAL A 4 30.06 20.51 28.90
CA VAL A 4 30.19 20.12 27.51
C VAL A 4 29.80 18.65 27.42
N THR A 5 28.68 18.39 26.77
CA THR A 5 28.23 17.08 26.32
C THR A 5 29.39 16.34 25.63
N GLN A 6 29.99 15.37 26.34
CA GLN A 6 30.96 14.45 25.77
C GLN A 6 30.30 13.69 24.61
N HIS A 7 30.69 14.02 23.38
CA HIS A 7 30.42 13.19 22.21
C HIS A 7 31.13 11.84 22.45
N LYS A 8 30.35 10.75 22.59
CA LYS A 8 30.88 9.39 22.63
C LYS A 8 31.78 9.15 21.41
N ASP A 9 33.00 8.67 21.65
CA ASP A 9 33.98 8.35 20.62
C ASP A 9 33.35 7.55 19.47
N LYS A 10 33.53 8.04 18.24
CA LYS A 10 33.04 7.37 17.03
C LYS A 10 33.81 6.06 16.84
N LYS A 11 33.14 4.93 17.10
CA LYS A 11 33.68 3.57 16.86
C LYS A 11 34.04 3.30 15.38
N TYR A 12 33.49 4.08 14.45
CA TYR A 12 33.73 4.00 13.01
C TYR A 12 33.83 5.40 12.40
N SER A 13 34.58 5.60 11.30
CA SER A 13 34.54 6.83 10.49
C SER A 13 33.16 7.00 9.84
N ARG A 14 32.19 7.48 10.60
CA ARG A 14 30.86 7.87 10.13
C ARG A 14 30.84 9.36 9.82
N PRO A 15 30.31 9.78 8.65
CA PRO A 15 30.17 11.19 8.31
C PRO A 15 29.34 11.96 9.33
N ASP A 16 28.26 11.35 9.83
CA ASP A 16 27.24 12.05 10.63
C ASP A 16 27.33 11.70 12.13
N ASP A 17 27.01 12.67 12.99
CA ASP A 17 27.02 12.57 14.48
C ASP A 17 25.71 12.02 15.07
N GLU A 18 24.83 11.46 14.24
CA GLU A 18 23.53 10.99 14.70
C GLU A 18 23.60 9.74 15.59
N ARG A 19 22.83 9.73 16.66
CA ARG A 19 22.74 8.60 17.59
C ARG A 19 22.12 7.41 16.86
N MET A 20 22.93 6.37 16.65
CA MET A 20 22.51 5.13 15.99
C MET A 20 21.35 4.46 16.75
N ILE A 21 20.26 4.19 16.03
CA ILE A 21 19.11 3.44 16.53
C ILE A 21 19.30 1.97 16.13
N ASN A 22 19.11 1.05 17.08
CA ASN A 22 19.25 -0.39 16.82
C ASN A 22 17.90 -1.01 16.44
N PHE A 23 17.46 -0.73 15.20
CA PHE A 23 16.23 -1.30 14.62
C PHE A 23 16.25 -2.83 14.62
N MET A 24 17.39 -3.43 14.27
CA MET A 24 17.49 -4.89 14.14
C MET A 24 17.32 -5.66 15.44
N LYS A 25 17.38 -4.99 16.61
CA LYS A 25 17.08 -5.61 17.92
C LYS A 25 15.66 -6.19 17.98
N ILE A 26 14.69 -5.53 17.35
CA ILE A 26 13.28 -5.96 17.33
C ILE A 26 12.88 -6.65 16.03
N ALA A 27 13.82 -6.91 15.12
CA ALA A 27 13.51 -7.51 13.82
C ALA A 27 12.88 -8.90 13.93
N LYS A 28 13.34 -9.75 14.87
CA LYS A 28 12.76 -11.09 15.08
C LYS A 28 11.30 -11.05 15.53
N PRO A 29 10.93 -10.36 16.64
CA PRO A 29 9.53 -10.29 17.04
C PRO A 29 8.66 -9.56 15.99
N ALA A 30 9.19 -8.54 15.31
CA ALA A 30 8.48 -7.86 14.23
C ALA A 30 8.20 -8.79 13.04
N ALA A 31 9.18 -9.59 12.61
CA ALA A 31 9.00 -10.56 11.53
C ALA A 31 7.97 -11.65 11.89
N ILE A 32 7.97 -12.12 13.14
CA ILE A 32 6.95 -13.08 13.62
C ILE A 32 5.55 -12.44 13.58
N MET A 33 5.43 -11.19 14.04
CA MET A 33 4.17 -10.44 13.96
C MET A 33 3.70 -10.28 12.51
N SER A 34 4.59 -9.93 11.57
CA SER A 34 4.25 -9.85 10.14
C SER A 34 3.76 -11.16 9.56
N ILE A 35 4.39 -12.28 9.93
CA ILE A 35 3.97 -13.61 9.49
C ILE A 35 2.57 -13.91 10.02
N ILE A 36 2.30 -13.63 11.29
CA ILE A 36 0.97 -13.80 11.90
C ILE A 36 -0.07 -12.94 11.18
N LEU A 37 0.23 -11.66 10.94
CA LEU A 37 -0.66 -10.76 10.21
C LEU A 37 -0.94 -11.25 8.79
N THR A 38 0.08 -11.72 8.08
CA THR A 38 -0.07 -12.26 6.72
C THR A 38 -0.97 -13.49 6.73
N ILE A 39 -0.74 -14.43 7.65
CA ILE A 39 -1.56 -15.65 7.77
C ILE A 39 -2.99 -15.29 8.15
N ALA A 40 -3.20 -14.37 9.09
CA ALA A 40 -4.54 -13.90 9.46
C ALA A 40 -5.25 -13.24 8.27
N SER A 41 -4.54 -12.43 7.48
CA SER A 41 -5.06 -11.83 6.26
C SER A 41 -5.46 -12.87 5.22
N ILE A 42 -4.60 -13.86 4.94
CA ILE A 42 -4.93 -14.97 4.03
C ILE A 42 -6.15 -15.75 4.55
N PHE A 43 -6.22 -15.99 5.86
CA PHE A 43 -7.38 -16.65 6.48
C PHE A 43 -8.67 -15.87 6.21
N PHE A 44 -8.72 -14.56 6.50
CA PHE A 44 -9.92 -13.74 6.27
C PHE A 44 -10.27 -13.62 4.79
N ILE A 45 -9.29 -13.47 3.90
CA ILE A 45 -9.49 -13.46 2.45
C ILE A 45 -10.13 -14.78 2.00
N THR A 46 -9.68 -15.92 2.54
CA THR A 46 -10.16 -17.24 2.12
C THR A 46 -11.52 -17.60 2.72
N THR A 47 -11.76 -17.27 4.00
CA THR A 47 -12.98 -17.69 4.70
C THR A 47 -14.13 -16.72 4.56
N LYS A 48 -13.86 -15.41 4.56
CA LYS A 48 -14.90 -14.39 4.41
C LYS A 48 -15.01 -13.85 2.98
N GLY A 49 -13.94 -13.94 2.19
CA GLY A 49 -13.89 -13.29 0.88
C GLY A 49 -13.77 -11.77 0.99
N LEU A 50 -13.72 -11.12 -0.17
CA LEU A 50 -13.79 -9.67 -0.30
C LEU A 50 -15.25 -9.25 -0.48
N ASN A 51 -15.64 -8.16 0.19
CA ASN A 51 -16.91 -7.50 -0.08
C ASN A 51 -16.76 -6.71 -1.39
N LEU A 52 -16.95 -7.40 -2.51
CA LEU A 52 -16.73 -6.86 -3.84
C LEU A 52 -17.76 -5.77 -4.15
N GLY A 53 -17.27 -4.60 -4.56
CA GLY A 53 -18.10 -3.48 -4.98
C GLY A 53 -18.73 -3.70 -6.35
N LEU A 54 -19.58 -2.74 -6.72
CA LEU A 54 -20.41 -2.79 -7.94
C LEU A 54 -19.62 -3.05 -9.24
N ASP A 55 -18.35 -2.62 -9.27
CA ASP A 55 -17.49 -2.75 -10.44
C ASP A 55 -17.21 -4.24 -10.74
N PHE A 56 -17.17 -5.09 -9.71
CA PHE A 56 -16.86 -6.51 -9.81
C PHE A 56 -18.10 -7.41 -9.76
N THR A 57 -19.14 -7.00 -9.03
CA THR A 57 -20.37 -7.79 -8.91
C THR A 57 -21.44 -7.41 -9.94
N GLY A 58 -21.28 -6.27 -10.62
CA GLY A 58 -22.41 -5.56 -11.19
C GLY A 58 -23.24 -4.88 -10.10
N GLY A 59 -24.29 -4.17 -10.48
CA GLY A 59 -25.05 -3.37 -9.52
C GLY A 59 -26.04 -2.44 -10.17
N ILE A 60 -26.45 -1.44 -9.39
CA ILE A 60 -27.43 -0.43 -9.78
C ILE A 60 -26.71 0.90 -9.90
N SER A 61 -26.96 1.61 -11.00
CA SER A 61 -26.51 2.98 -11.24
C SER A 61 -27.71 3.86 -11.50
N ALA A 62 -27.84 4.98 -10.79
CA ALA A 62 -28.91 5.93 -10.97
C ALA A 62 -28.38 7.36 -11.09
N GLU A 63 -28.86 8.09 -12.09
CA GLU A 63 -28.58 9.52 -12.24
C GLU A 63 -29.70 10.34 -11.61
N LEU A 64 -29.31 11.25 -10.71
CA LEU A 64 -30.19 12.14 -9.97
C LEU A 64 -29.92 13.58 -10.39
N ASN A 65 -30.97 14.35 -10.65
CA ASN A 65 -30.92 15.79 -10.84
C ASN A 65 -31.75 16.51 -9.78
N TYR A 66 -31.11 17.38 -9.00
CA TYR A 66 -31.76 18.18 -7.96
C TYR A 66 -32.07 19.60 -8.45
N SER A 67 -33.12 20.19 -7.89
CA SER A 67 -33.48 21.59 -8.15
C SER A 67 -32.49 22.59 -7.54
N GLN A 68 -31.88 22.24 -6.41
CA GLN A 68 -30.86 23.03 -5.74
C GLN A 68 -29.58 22.21 -5.51
N PRO A 69 -28.40 22.86 -5.38
CA PRO A 69 -27.17 22.17 -5.05
C PRO A 69 -27.32 21.32 -3.79
N VAL A 70 -26.83 20.09 -3.84
CA VAL A 70 -26.92 19.14 -2.73
C VAL A 70 -25.57 18.48 -2.50
N LYS A 71 -25.29 18.11 -1.25
CA LYS A 71 -24.07 17.35 -0.94
C LYS A 71 -24.33 15.88 -1.19
N ALA A 72 -23.37 15.20 -1.83
CA ALA A 72 -23.42 13.76 -2.07
C ALA A 72 -23.60 12.96 -0.77
N THR A 73 -22.96 13.40 0.32
CA THR A 73 -23.07 12.79 1.65
C THR A 73 -24.50 12.73 2.17
N ASP A 74 -25.28 13.79 1.96
CA ASP A 74 -26.65 13.88 2.48
C ASP A 74 -27.57 12.87 1.77
N VAL A 75 -27.35 12.68 0.47
CA VAL A 75 -28.08 11.69 -0.36
C VAL A 75 -27.66 10.27 -0.01
N SER A 76 -26.37 10.05 0.21
CA SER A 76 -25.83 8.75 0.65
C SER A 76 -26.40 8.33 2.00
N GLU A 77 -26.42 9.24 2.99
CA GLU A 77 -27.05 8.98 4.28
C GLU A 77 -28.54 8.68 4.17
N ALA A 78 -29.27 9.36 3.27
CA ALA A 78 -30.68 9.10 3.03
C ALA A 78 -30.91 7.69 2.47
N LEU A 79 -30.06 7.24 1.53
CA LEU A 79 -30.09 5.88 0.99
C LEU A 79 -29.76 4.83 2.06
N ILE A 80 -28.76 5.07 2.90
CA ILE A 80 -28.41 4.16 4.02
C ILE A 80 -29.58 4.06 5.01
N LYS A 81 -30.21 5.19 5.36
CA LYS A 81 -31.40 5.22 6.25
C LYS A 81 -32.59 4.49 5.63
N ALA A 82 -32.70 4.48 4.30
CA ALA A 82 -33.72 3.74 3.57
C ALA A 82 -33.40 2.23 3.45
N GLY A 83 -32.24 1.77 3.94
CA GLY A 83 -31.84 0.36 3.98
C GLY A 83 -30.95 -0.10 2.83
N PHE A 84 -30.52 0.80 1.94
CA PHE A 84 -29.55 0.46 0.90
C PHE A 84 -28.15 0.27 1.48
N ARG A 85 -27.47 -0.79 1.06
CA ARG A 85 -26.10 -1.11 1.50
C ARG A 85 -25.09 -0.50 0.55
N ASP A 86 -24.05 0.10 1.14
CA ASP A 86 -22.88 0.66 0.46
C ASP A 86 -23.18 1.56 -0.76
N PRO A 87 -24.11 2.54 -0.65
CA PRO A 87 -24.30 3.51 -1.72
C PRO A 87 -23.07 4.42 -1.85
N VAL A 88 -22.59 4.57 -3.07
CA VAL A 88 -21.54 5.53 -3.43
C VAL A 88 -22.19 6.64 -4.24
N VAL A 89 -22.21 7.84 -3.67
CA VAL A 89 -22.78 9.02 -4.34
C VAL A 89 -21.67 9.96 -4.78
N GLN A 90 -21.70 10.37 -6.05
CA GLN A 90 -20.69 11.23 -6.66
C GLN A 90 -21.36 12.35 -7.46
N THR A 91 -20.75 13.52 -7.48
CA THR A 91 -21.24 14.66 -8.28
C THR A 91 -20.76 14.55 -9.73
N ILE A 92 -21.66 14.69 -10.71
CA ILE A 92 -21.31 14.72 -12.13
C ILE A 92 -21.52 16.13 -12.68
N GLY A 93 -20.46 16.84 -13.07
CA GLY A 93 -20.61 18.14 -13.74
C GLY A 93 -20.99 19.27 -12.79
N THR A 94 -22.25 19.36 -12.35
CA THR A 94 -22.73 20.39 -11.41
C THR A 94 -23.11 19.80 -10.05
N ASN A 95 -23.09 20.60 -8.98
CA ASN A 95 -23.50 20.17 -7.62
C ASN A 95 -24.99 19.79 -7.49
N ARG A 96 -25.72 19.71 -8.61
CA ARG A 96 -27.13 19.32 -8.70
C ARG A 96 -27.29 17.95 -9.33
N ASP A 97 -26.30 17.51 -10.10
CA ASP A 97 -26.29 16.26 -10.85
C ASP A 97 -25.45 15.25 -10.06
N LEU A 98 -26.06 14.18 -9.60
CA LEU A 98 -25.41 13.14 -8.82
C LEU A 98 -25.54 11.78 -9.49
N LEU A 99 -24.47 11.00 -9.47
CA LEU A 99 -24.46 9.58 -9.74
C LEU A 99 -24.54 8.81 -8.44
N VAL A 100 -25.53 7.94 -8.33
CA VAL A 100 -25.60 6.94 -7.28
C VAL A 100 -25.21 5.61 -7.87
N ARG A 101 -24.27 4.93 -7.24
CA ARG A 101 -23.93 3.54 -7.57
C ARG A 101 -23.98 2.69 -6.32
N MET A 102 -24.52 1.49 -6.42
CA MET A 102 -24.55 0.54 -5.31
C MET A 102 -24.53 -0.90 -5.81
N PRO A 103 -24.05 -1.85 -4.99
CA PRO A 103 -24.17 -3.28 -5.28
C PRO A 103 -25.65 -3.69 -5.43
N VAL A 104 -25.87 -4.85 -6.05
CA VAL A 104 -27.20 -5.47 -6.09
C VAL A 104 -27.66 -5.72 -4.64
N GLN A 105 -28.91 -5.33 -4.35
CA GLN A 105 -29.50 -5.52 -3.02
C GLN A 105 -30.31 -6.83 -3.03
N ASP A 106 -29.82 -7.86 -2.35
CA ASP A 106 -30.45 -9.20 -2.33
C ASP A 106 -31.91 -9.17 -1.82
N ASP A 107 -32.23 -8.18 -0.98
CA ASP A 107 -33.50 -8.05 -0.27
C ASP A 107 -34.56 -7.22 -1.04
N VAL A 108 -34.20 -6.59 -2.17
CA VAL A 108 -35.09 -5.68 -2.92
C VAL A 108 -35.36 -6.20 -4.33
N LYS A 109 -36.64 -6.48 -4.64
CA LYS A 109 -37.05 -6.87 -5.99
C LYS A 109 -36.79 -5.72 -6.98
N VAL A 110 -36.13 -6.04 -8.09
CA VAL A 110 -35.72 -5.08 -9.14
C VAL A 110 -36.91 -4.27 -9.69
N ASP A 111 -38.11 -4.85 -9.77
CA ASP A 111 -39.30 -4.20 -10.35
C ASP A 111 -39.83 -3.00 -9.53
N ASP A 112 -39.48 -2.88 -8.24
CA ASP A 112 -39.91 -1.75 -7.37
C ASP A 112 -38.73 -0.88 -6.91
N LEU A 113 -37.53 -1.17 -7.44
CA LEU A 113 -36.29 -0.54 -7.06
C LEU A 113 -36.24 0.94 -7.46
N SER A 114 -36.68 1.27 -8.68
CA SER A 114 -36.73 2.66 -9.16
C SER A 114 -37.63 3.53 -8.30
N ASN A 115 -38.80 3.01 -7.88
CA ASN A 115 -39.72 3.73 -6.99
C ASN A 115 -39.12 3.92 -5.60
N THR A 116 -38.46 2.88 -5.08
CA THR A 116 -37.84 2.89 -3.76
C THR A 116 -36.68 3.89 -3.71
N ILE A 117 -35.80 3.87 -4.72
CA ILE A 117 -34.71 4.85 -4.87
C ILE A 117 -35.31 6.25 -4.98
N THR A 118 -36.30 6.45 -5.86
CA THR A 118 -36.94 7.76 -6.06
C THR A 118 -37.50 8.33 -4.77
N LYS A 119 -38.10 7.50 -3.90
CA LYS A 119 -38.59 7.93 -2.58
C LYS A 119 -37.45 8.22 -1.60
N ALA A 120 -36.42 7.37 -1.56
CA ALA A 120 -35.30 7.49 -0.63
C ALA A 120 -34.45 8.74 -0.87
N VAL A 121 -34.32 9.17 -2.13
CA VAL A 121 -33.50 10.33 -2.51
C VAL A 121 -34.24 11.67 -2.42
N GLN A 122 -35.55 11.67 -2.10
CA GLN A 122 -36.27 12.93 -1.88
C GLN A 122 -35.81 13.57 -0.56
N LEU A 123 -35.18 14.74 -0.65
CA LEU A 123 -34.75 15.48 0.52
C LEU A 123 -35.78 16.55 0.91
N PRO A 124 -35.90 16.90 2.21
CA PRO A 124 -36.76 17.99 2.64
C PRO A 124 -36.40 19.28 1.90
N ASN A 125 -37.36 19.88 1.21
CA ASN A 125 -37.21 21.11 0.41
C ASN A 125 -36.33 21.01 -0.86
N ASN A 126 -35.91 19.82 -1.28
CA ASN A 126 -35.18 19.66 -2.55
C ASN A 126 -35.56 18.33 -3.21
N GLN A 127 -36.49 18.38 -4.17
CA GLN A 127 -36.91 17.19 -4.90
C GLN A 127 -35.88 16.78 -5.94
N ALA A 128 -35.62 15.48 -6.00
CA ALA A 128 -34.74 14.86 -6.98
C ALA A 128 -35.57 14.30 -8.14
N ASN A 129 -35.14 14.56 -9.36
CA ASN A 129 -35.60 13.86 -10.54
C ASN A 129 -34.64 12.69 -10.83
N VAL A 130 -35.16 11.46 -10.80
CA VAL A 130 -34.38 10.26 -11.14
C VAL A 130 -34.52 10.02 -12.64
N HIS A 131 -33.45 10.21 -13.39
CA HIS A 131 -33.51 10.10 -14.85
C HIS A 131 -33.59 8.65 -15.31
N LYS A 132 -32.57 7.87 -14.96
CA LYS A 132 -32.42 6.50 -15.44
C LYS A 132 -31.79 5.67 -14.33
N VAL A 133 -32.40 4.51 -14.08
CA VAL A 133 -31.84 3.47 -13.21
C VAL A 133 -31.38 2.35 -14.12
N ASP A 134 -30.08 2.19 -14.24
CA ASP A 134 -29.43 1.15 -15.01
C ASP A 134 -28.99 0.02 -14.09
N VAL A 135 -29.19 -1.22 -14.54
CA VAL A 135 -28.66 -2.41 -13.88
C VAL A 135 -27.48 -2.93 -14.70
N VAL A 136 -26.29 -2.89 -14.10
CA VAL A 136 -25.06 -3.42 -14.70
C VAL A 136 -24.98 -4.91 -14.37
N GLY A 137 -24.92 -5.75 -15.40
CA GLY A 137 -24.88 -7.20 -15.23
C GLY A 137 -23.53 -7.71 -14.72
N GLY A 138 -23.56 -8.73 -13.85
CA GLY A 138 -22.35 -9.29 -13.21
C GLY A 138 -21.33 -9.94 -14.16
N GLN A 139 -21.68 -10.21 -15.41
CA GLN A 139 -20.74 -10.74 -16.41
C GLN A 139 -19.59 -9.76 -16.71
N VAL A 140 -19.91 -8.45 -16.83
CA VAL A 140 -18.90 -7.40 -17.03
C VAL A 140 -18.01 -7.27 -15.79
N GLY A 141 -18.61 -7.42 -14.60
CA GLY A 141 -17.88 -7.33 -13.34
C GLY A 141 -16.87 -8.46 -13.13
N ASN A 142 -17.22 -9.71 -13.47
CA ASN A 142 -16.28 -10.83 -13.37
C ASN A 142 -15.07 -10.66 -14.30
N GLU A 143 -15.28 -10.17 -15.53
CA GLU A 143 -14.17 -9.86 -16.43
C GLU A 143 -13.26 -8.78 -15.83
N LEU A 144 -13.85 -7.75 -15.23
CA LEU A 144 -13.11 -6.67 -14.58
C LEU A 144 -12.32 -7.15 -13.36
N TYR A 145 -12.88 -8.08 -12.58
CA TYR A 145 -12.19 -8.72 -11.44
C TYR A 145 -10.94 -9.47 -11.90
N ILE A 146 -11.04 -10.30 -12.95
CA ILE A 146 -9.91 -11.05 -13.50
C ILE A 146 -8.84 -10.10 -14.05
N ARG A 147 -9.24 -9.07 -14.80
CA ARG A 147 -8.32 -8.04 -15.31
C ARG A 147 -7.61 -7.30 -14.17
N SER A 148 -8.32 -7.01 -13.09
CA SER A 148 -7.80 -6.34 -11.91
C SER A 148 -6.77 -7.18 -11.17
N ALA A 149 -7.07 -8.47 -10.94
CA ALA A 149 -6.11 -9.41 -10.38
C ALA A 149 -4.86 -9.54 -11.27
N GLY A 150 -5.06 -9.60 -12.60
CA GLY A 150 -3.99 -9.59 -13.59
C GLY A 150 -3.12 -8.33 -13.53
N ALA A 151 -3.73 -7.15 -13.33
CA ALA A 151 -3.00 -5.88 -13.22
C ALA A 151 -2.11 -5.83 -11.97
N VAL A 152 -2.60 -6.30 -10.82
CA VAL A 152 -1.79 -6.37 -9.58
C VAL A 152 -0.66 -7.39 -9.75
N ALA A 153 -0.91 -8.56 -10.31
CA ALA A 153 0.11 -9.56 -10.57
C ALA A 153 1.18 -9.04 -11.55
N LEU A 154 0.76 -8.37 -12.63
CA LEU A 154 1.67 -7.74 -13.58
C LEU A 154 2.51 -6.63 -12.92
N ALA A 155 1.90 -5.77 -12.10
CA ALA A 155 2.62 -4.75 -11.35
C ALA A 155 3.69 -5.39 -10.46
N MET A 156 3.35 -6.42 -9.68
CA MET A 156 4.30 -7.16 -8.84
C MET A 156 5.45 -7.78 -9.66
N LEU A 157 5.16 -8.35 -10.83
CA LEU A 157 6.17 -8.91 -11.72
C LEU A 157 7.13 -7.84 -12.26
N LEU A 158 6.59 -6.73 -12.77
CA LEU A 158 7.40 -5.61 -13.28
C LEU A 158 8.29 -5.03 -12.17
N MET A 159 7.78 -4.98 -10.95
CA MET A 159 8.51 -4.51 -9.77
C MET A 159 9.64 -5.47 -9.40
N LEU A 160 9.41 -6.78 -9.42
CA LEU A 160 10.47 -7.78 -9.23
C LEU A 160 11.57 -7.61 -10.28
N VAL A 161 11.21 -7.45 -11.56
CA VAL A 161 12.17 -7.24 -12.66
C VAL A 161 12.98 -5.97 -12.42
N TYR A 162 12.31 -4.85 -12.15
CA TYR A 162 12.97 -3.57 -11.90
C TYR A 162 13.95 -3.65 -10.72
N VAL A 163 13.51 -4.17 -9.58
CA VAL A 163 14.33 -4.24 -8.36
C VAL A 163 15.51 -5.20 -8.54
N THR A 164 15.31 -6.33 -9.23
CA THR A 164 16.40 -7.30 -9.51
C THR A 164 17.48 -6.71 -10.41
N ILE A 165 17.12 -5.87 -11.38
CA ILE A 165 18.09 -5.18 -12.23
C ILE A 165 18.81 -4.06 -11.45
N ARG A 166 18.08 -3.38 -10.55
CA ARG A 166 18.58 -2.21 -9.83
C ARG A 166 19.43 -2.55 -8.61
N PHE A 167 19.16 -3.66 -7.92
CA PHE A 167 19.71 -4.01 -6.61
C PHE A 167 20.29 -5.42 -6.55
N GLU A 168 21.12 -5.64 -5.53
CA GLU A 168 21.60 -6.97 -5.19
C GLU A 168 20.45 -7.94 -4.90
N PHE A 169 20.59 -9.17 -5.39
CA PHE A 169 19.53 -10.19 -5.38
C PHE A 169 18.93 -10.43 -3.98
N LYS A 170 19.77 -10.39 -2.93
CA LYS A 170 19.33 -10.56 -1.53
C LYS A 170 18.40 -9.43 -1.08
N LEU A 171 18.69 -8.17 -1.46
CA LEU A 171 17.84 -7.02 -1.17
C LEU A 171 16.59 -7.03 -2.06
N ALA A 172 16.73 -7.47 -3.31
CA ALA A 172 15.61 -7.54 -4.24
C ALA A 172 14.50 -8.49 -3.77
N ILE A 173 14.86 -9.70 -3.33
CA ILE A 173 13.89 -10.64 -2.76
C ILE A 173 13.25 -10.06 -1.50
N GLY A 174 14.05 -9.42 -0.62
CA GLY A 174 13.53 -8.77 0.58
C GLY A 174 12.47 -7.72 0.25
N ALA A 175 12.74 -6.83 -0.70
CA ALA A 175 11.79 -5.81 -1.13
C ALA A 175 10.50 -6.42 -1.71
N VAL A 176 10.61 -7.47 -2.51
CA VAL A 176 9.43 -8.15 -3.09
C VAL A 176 8.58 -8.84 -2.03
N LEU A 177 9.20 -9.50 -1.05
CA LEU A 177 8.49 -10.09 0.09
C LEU A 177 7.79 -9.01 0.94
N SER A 178 8.44 -7.87 1.13
CA SER A 178 7.85 -6.70 1.80
C SER A 178 6.61 -6.21 1.05
N LEU A 179 6.70 -6.02 -0.27
CA LEU A 179 5.57 -5.58 -1.09
C LEU A 179 4.41 -6.57 -1.08
N LEU A 180 4.71 -7.87 -1.18
CA LEU A 180 3.70 -8.92 -1.15
C LEU A 180 2.98 -8.94 0.20
N HIS A 181 3.74 -8.81 1.30
CA HIS A 181 3.18 -8.63 2.62
C HIS A 181 2.23 -7.42 2.68
N ASP A 182 2.65 -6.26 2.17
CA ASP A 182 1.86 -5.02 2.26
C ASP A 182 0.53 -5.12 1.54
N VAL A 183 0.54 -5.70 0.34
CA VAL A 183 -0.66 -5.95 -0.46
C VAL A 183 -1.58 -6.94 0.25
N ILE A 184 -1.05 -8.09 0.71
CA ILE A 184 -1.85 -9.12 1.38
C ILE A 184 -2.45 -8.60 2.69
N VAL A 185 -1.67 -7.88 3.49
CA VAL A 185 -2.15 -7.35 4.76
C VAL A 185 -3.23 -6.29 4.54
N THR A 186 -3.03 -5.38 3.59
CA THR A 186 -4.02 -4.34 3.26
C THR A 186 -5.33 -4.98 2.76
N ILE A 187 -5.25 -5.90 1.80
CA ILE A 187 -6.44 -6.64 1.28
C ILE A 187 -7.09 -7.47 2.40
N GLY A 188 -6.29 -8.09 3.26
CA GLY A 188 -6.80 -8.92 4.36
C GLY A 188 -7.53 -8.13 5.43
N ILE A 189 -7.13 -6.88 5.69
CA ILE A 189 -7.88 -5.97 6.57
C ILE A 189 -9.24 -5.64 5.96
N PHE A 190 -9.30 -5.36 4.65
CA PHE A 190 -10.56 -5.17 3.94
C PHE A 190 -11.46 -6.41 4.02
N ALA A 191 -10.89 -7.60 3.81
CA ALA A 191 -11.62 -8.87 3.97
C ALA A 191 -12.08 -9.09 5.42
N MET A 192 -11.26 -8.81 6.41
CA MET A 192 -11.59 -8.97 7.83
C MET A 192 -12.77 -8.10 8.24
N MET A 193 -12.70 -6.82 7.86
CA MET A 193 -13.67 -5.79 8.21
C MET A 193 -14.91 -5.80 7.30
N GLN A 194 -14.89 -6.59 6.21
CA GLN A 194 -15.94 -6.63 5.19
C GLN A 194 -16.19 -5.26 4.55
N TRP A 195 -15.12 -4.48 4.37
CA TRP A 195 -15.19 -3.18 3.72
C TRP A 195 -15.31 -3.32 2.20
N PRO A 196 -16.04 -2.40 1.53
CA PRO A 196 -16.19 -2.40 0.08
C PRO A 196 -14.84 -2.41 -0.65
N PHE A 197 -14.71 -3.32 -1.61
CA PHE A 197 -13.54 -3.48 -2.46
C PHE A 197 -13.96 -3.22 -3.91
N ASP A 198 -13.70 -2.01 -4.41
CA ASP A 198 -14.05 -1.55 -5.76
C ASP A 198 -12.77 -1.23 -6.58
N LEU A 199 -12.93 -0.71 -7.80
CA LEU A 199 -11.77 -0.30 -8.60
C LEU A 199 -10.98 0.85 -7.96
N THR A 200 -11.64 1.71 -7.20
CA THR A 200 -11.00 2.81 -6.47
C THR A 200 -10.02 2.25 -5.43
N VAL A 201 -10.43 1.27 -4.64
CA VAL A 201 -9.57 0.58 -3.66
C VAL A 201 -8.44 -0.17 -4.36
N LEU A 202 -8.70 -0.80 -5.50
CA LEU A 202 -7.64 -1.42 -6.31
C LEU A 202 -6.59 -0.39 -6.76
N ALA A 203 -7.02 0.79 -7.20
CA ALA A 203 -6.10 1.87 -7.57
C ALA A 203 -5.27 2.35 -6.37
N ALA A 204 -5.84 2.40 -5.16
CA ALA A 204 -5.09 2.65 -3.93
C ALA A 204 -4.01 1.60 -3.68
N ILE A 205 -4.32 0.31 -3.89
CA ILE A 205 -3.34 -0.77 -3.73
C ILE A 205 -2.20 -0.65 -4.74
N LEU A 206 -2.49 -0.32 -6.00
CA LEU A 206 -1.47 -0.08 -7.02
C LEU A 206 -0.58 1.13 -6.65
N ALA A 207 -1.17 2.22 -6.15
CA ALA A 207 -0.43 3.37 -5.66
C ALA A 207 0.44 3.02 -4.43
N LEU A 208 -0.09 2.21 -3.52
CA LEU A 208 0.60 1.71 -2.34
C LEU A 208 1.85 0.89 -2.69
N ILE A 209 1.77 0.02 -3.71
CA ILE A 209 2.92 -0.73 -4.20
C ILE A 209 4.07 0.20 -4.60
N GLY A 210 3.76 1.30 -5.29
CA GLY A 210 4.74 2.33 -5.65
C GLY A 210 5.32 3.06 -4.43
N PHE A 211 4.47 3.45 -3.48
CA PHE A 211 4.90 4.09 -2.23
C PHE A 211 5.83 3.20 -1.40
N SER A 212 5.44 1.95 -1.15
CA SER A 212 6.22 1.00 -0.35
C SER A 212 7.54 0.63 -1.05
N LEU A 213 7.53 0.53 -2.38
CA LEU A 213 8.77 0.31 -3.13
C LEU A 213 9.73 1.48 -2.96
N ASN A 214 9.25 2.73 -3.03
CA ASN A 214 10.11 3.89 -2.89
C ASN A 214 10.89 3.84 -1.57
N ASP A 215 10.26 3.48 -0.45
CA ASP A 215 10.98 3.32 0.82
C ASP A 215 12.01 2.16 0.76
N ASN A 216 11.64 1.01 0.18
CA ASN A 216 12.55 -0.12 -0.01
C ASN A 216 13.79 0.24 -0.85
N ILE A 217 13.62 1.03 -1.93
CA ILE A 217 14.70 1.52 -2.79
C ILE A 217 15.68 2.37 -1.99
N VAL A 218 15.15 3.30 -1.21
CA VAL A 218 15.95 4.29 -0.49
C VAL A 218 16.77 3.64 0.61
N VAL A 219 16.15 2.74 1.36
CA VAL A 219 16.85 1.96 2.39
C VAL A 219 17.91 1.05 1.75
N SER A 220 17.56 0.34 0.68
CA SER A 220 18.48 -0.55 -0.03
C SER A 220 19.69 0.18 -0.63
N ASP A 221 19.47 1.34 -1.24
CA ASP A 221 20.55 2.17 -1.79
C ASP A 221 21.47 2.68 -0.68
N ARG A 222 20.91 3.09 0.48
CA ARG A 222 21.73 3.52 1.62
C ARG A 222 22.52 2.37 2.23
N ILE A 223 21.93 1.18 2.35
CA ILE A 223 22.63 -0.03 2.79
C ILE A 223 23.82 -0.31 1.88
N ARG A 224 23.61 -0.33 0.56
CA ARG A 224 24.67 -0.52 -0.44
C ARG A 224 25.78 0.52 -0.31
N GLU A 225 25.41 1.78 -0.18
CA GLU A 225 26.34 2.89 -0.01
C GLU A 225 27.20 2.72 1.26
N ASN A 226 26.58 2.37 2.38
CA ASN A 226 27.26 2.20 3.66
C ASN A 226 28.17 0.97 3.70
N PHE A 227 27.82 -0.13 3.01
CA PHE A 227 28.73 -1.25 2.83
C PHE A 227 30.02 -0.88 2.08
N ARG A 228 29.94 0.09 1.16
CA ARG A 228 31.11 0.59 0.40
C ARG A 228 31.92 1.62 1.19
N LYS A 229 31.26 2.50 1.95
CA LYS A 229 31.90 3.61 2.69
C LYS A 229 32.50 3.19 4.04
N ILE A 230 31.74 2.45 4.85
CA ILE A 230 32.09 2.19 6.25
C ILE A 230 32.93 0.93 6.33
N ARG A 231 34.20 1.03 6.74
CA ARG A 231 35.11 -0.12 6.89
C ARG A 231 35.08 -0.67 8.33
N GLY A 232 35.16 -1.99 8.47
CA GLY A 232 35.31 -2.67 9.77
C GLY A 232 34.04 -2.82 10.62
N ALA A 233 32.89 -2.32 10.15
CA ALA A 233 31.60 -2.53 10.82
C ALA A 233 30.96 -3.86 10.38
N GLU A 234 30.26 -4.50 11.32
CA GLU A 234 29.49 -5.72 11.04
C GLU A 234 28.29 -5.42 10.13
N PRO A 235 27.84 -6.36 9.26
CA PRO A 235 26.67 -6.16 8.40
C PRO A 235 25.43 -5.64 9.13
N LEU A 236 25.16 -6.14 10.33
CA LEU A 236 24.04 -5.72 11.17
C LEU A 236 24.19 -4.26 11.64
N GLU A 237 25.42 -3.84 11.98
CA GLU A 237 25.68 -2.45 12.36
C GLU A 237 25.52 -1.52 11.15
N ILE A 238 26.01 -1.92 9.97
CA ILE A 238 25.87 -1.18 8.71
C ILE A 238 24.40 -0.94 8.36
N VAL A 239 23.57 -1.97 8.50
CA VAL A 239 22.13 -1.86 8.26
C VAL A 239 21.46 -0.92 9.27
N ASN A 240 21.77 -1.03 10.57
CA ASN A 240 21.23 -0.13 11.57
C ASN A 240 21.61 1.35 11.32
N ILE A 241 22.83 1.60 10.84
CA ILE A 241 23.26 2.94 10.40
C ILE A 241 22.39 3.41 9.25
N ALA A 242 22.28 2.60 8.19
CA ALA A 242 21.53 2.97 7.00
C ALA A 242 20.07 3.31 7.33
N LEU A 243 19.42 2.49 8.16
CA LEU A 243 18.05 2.73 8.63
C LEU A 243 17.92 4.00 9.48
N THR A 244 18.94 4.32 10.28
CA THR A 244 18.96 5.57 11.07
C THR A 244 19.05 6.79 10.14
N GLU A 245 19.94 6.75 9.15
CA GLU A 245 20.16 7.83 8.20
C GLU A 245 18.95 8.07 7.28
N THR A 246 18.19 7.04 6.94
CA THR A 246 16.98 7.18 6.10
C THR A 246 15.73 7.54 6.89
N LEU A 247 15.72 7.34 8.21
CA LEU A 247 14.54 7.50 9.06
C LEU A 247 13.85 8.86 8.89
N LYS A 248 14.61 9.97 8.94
CA LYS A 248 14.02 11.32 8.82
C LYS A 248 13.26 11.49 7.50
N ARG A 249 13.86 11.03 6.39
CA ARG A 249 13.23 11.10 5.07
C ARG A 249 11.97 10.24 5.02
N THR A 250 12.03 9.01 5.53
CA THR A 250 10.87 8.10 5.58
C THR A 250 9.74 8.69 6.40
N ILE A 251 10.03 9.27 7.57
CA ILE A 251 9.03 9.96 8.40
C ILE A 251 8.42 11.14 7.64
N HIS A 252 9.23 12.01 7.04
CA HIS A 252 8.70 13.17 6.32
C HIS A 252 7.82 12.77 5.13
N THR A 253 8.26 11.79 4.34
CA THR A 253 7.51 11.31 3.16
C THR A 253 6.20 10.64 3.59
N SER A 254 6.23 9.84 4.66
CA SER A 254 5.02 9.18 5.18
C SER A 254 4.04 10.17 5.79
N MET A 255 4.53 11.16 6.55
CA MET A 255 3.67 12.18 7.17
C MET A 255 2.99 13.09 6.14
N THR A 256 3.70 13.51 5.09
CA THR A 256 3.08 14.35 4.05
C THR A 256 2.01 13.57 3.29
N LEU A 257 2.25 12.30 2.99
CA LEU A 257 1.24 11.43 2.40
C LEU A 257 0.06 11.21 3.34
N LEU A 258 0.30 10.90 4.62
CA LEU A 258 -0.76 10.72 5.62
C LEU A 258 -1.61 11.97 5.79
N LEU A 259 -1.03 13.17 5.72
CA LEU A 259 -1.80 14.41 5.78
C LEU A 259 -2.81 14.49 4.63
N VAL A 260 -2.37 14.21 3.40
CA VAL A 260 -3.25 14.23 2.23
C VAL A 260 -4.30 13.12 2.33
N VAL A 261 -3.90 11.91 2.71
CA VAL A 261 -4.79 10.76 2.84
C VAL A 261 -5.86 10.99 3.92
N VAL A 262 -5.50 11.57 5.07
CA VAL A 262 -6.46 11.91 6.13
C VAL A 262 -7.41 13.03 5.66
N ALA A 263 -6.90 14.04 4.96
CA ALA A 263 -7.75 15.08 4.37
C ALA A 263 -8.74 14.49 3.36
N MET A 264 -8.30 13.57 2.48
CA MET A 264 -9.18 12.87 1.54
C MET A 264 -10.19 11.97 2.26
N MET A 265 -9.80 11.31 3.36
CA MET A 265 -10.71 10.45 4.13
C MET A 265 -11.84 11.24 4.80
N VAL A 266 -11.58 12.48 5.24
CA VAL A 266 -12.55 13.34 5.94
C VAL A 266 -13.32 14.25 4.96
N LEU A 267 -12.68 14.73 3.89
CA LEU A 267 -13.21 15.75 2.98
C LEU A 267 -13.52 15.23 1.56
N GLY A 268 -13.06 14.03 1.19
CA GLY A 268 -13.14 13.50 -0.16
C GLY A 268 -14.48 12.88 -0.55
N GLY A 269 -15.39 12.71 0.42
CA GLY A 269 -16.71 12.08 0.21
C GLY A 269 -16.63 10.58 -0.08
N ASP A 270 -17.78 9.98 -0.41
CA ASP A 270 -17.93 8.52 -0.50
C ASP A 270 -17.03 7.88 -1.55
N GLY A 271 -16.86 8.56 -2.70
CA GLY A 271 -16.05 8.04 -3.80
C GLY A 271 -14.56 7.91 -3.47
N LEU A 272 -14.03 8.67 -2.50
CA LEU A 272 -12.61 8.63 -2.12
C LEU A 272 -12.37 8.03 -0.74
N HIS A 273 -13.42 7.76 0.02
CA HIS A 273 -13.30 7.30 1.40
C HIS A 273 -12.50 5.99 1.49
N TRP A 274 -12.95 4.95 0.78
CA TRP A 274 -12.30 3.63 0.84
C TRP A 274 -10.91 3.60 0.18
N PHE A 275 -10.70 4.41 -0.86
CA PHE A 275 -9.35 4.68 -1.39
C PHE A 275 -8.42 5.21 -0.30
N SER A 276 -8.90 6.21 0.45
CA SER A 276 -8.11 6.86 1.50
C SER A 276 -7.85 5.92 2.67
N VAL A 277 -8.83 5.11 3.07
CA VAL A 277 -8.66 4.08 4.10
C VAL A 277 -7.61 3.05 3.68
N ALA A 278 -7.63 2.57 2.43
CA ALA A 278 -6.63 1.64 1.91
C ALA A 278 -5.22 2.24 1.92
N MET A 279 -5.07 3.48 1.44
CA MET A 279 -3.79 4.20 1.51
C MET A 279 -3.32 4.41 2.95
N PHE A 280 -4.23 4.77 3.86
CA PHE A 280 -3.91 5.03 5.27
C PHE A 280 -3.32 3.79 5.92
N VAL A 281 -4.02 2.66 5.84
CA VAL A 281 -3.55 1.36 6.34
C VAL A 281 -2.24 0.97 5.67
N GLY A 282 -2.20 1.07 4.34
CA GLY A 282 -1.06 0.69 3.54
C GLY A 282 0.22 1.43 3.89
N VAL A 283 0.15 2.74 4.16
CA VAL A 283 1.33 3.53 4.54
C VAL A 283 1.98 3.00 5.82
N PHE A 284 1.20 2.72 6.86
CA PHE A 284 1.77 2.15 8.08
C PHE A 284 2.39 0.78 7.83
N VAL A 285 1.69 -0.07 7.06
CA VAL A 285 2.14 -1.42 6.72
C VAL A 285 3.45 -1.38 5.93
N GLY A 286 3.54 -0.55 4.90
CA GLY A 286 4.72 -0.40 4.04
C GLY A 286 5.92 0.23 4.74
N THR A 287 5.71 1.26 5.56
CA THR A 287 6.80 1.90 6.30
C THR A 287 7.47 0.92 7.26
N TYR A 288 6.69 0.08 7.96
CA TYR A 288 7.29 -0.89 8.88
C TYR A 288 7.90 -2.10 8.13
N SER A 289 7.25 -2.56 7.06
CA SER A 289 7.68 -3.78 6.35
C SER A 289 9.01 -3.59 5.62
N SER A 290 9.27 -2.42 5.04
CA SER A 290 10.55 -2.11 4.39
C SER A 290 11.75 -2.27 5.35
N ILE A 291 11.54 -1.94 6.63
CA ILE A 291 12.53 -2.06 7.71
C ILE A 291 12.61 -3.52 8.22
N TYR A 292 11.48 -4.11 8.60
CA TYR A 292 11.47 -5.35 9.38
C TYR A 292 11.23 -6.63 8.58
N ILE A 293 10.82 -6.52 7.33
CA ILE A 293 10.65 -7.66 6.41
C ILE A 293 11.77 -7.59 5.38
N GLY A 294 11.81 -6.55 4.55
CA GLY A 294 12.74 -6.51 3.43
C GLY A 294 14.20 -6.52 3.86
N THR A 295 14.57 -5.57 4.72
CA THR A 295 15.95 -5.43 5.21
C THR A 295 16.35 -6.58 6.14
N ALA A 296 15.46 -7.02 7.04
CA ALA A 296 15.74 -8.12 7.95
C ALA A 296 15.91 -9.46 7.21
N PHE A 297 15.12 -9.71 6.16
CA PHE A 297 15.25 -10.89 5.31
C PHE A 297 16.62 -10.91 4.61
N ALA A 298 17.06 -9.79 4.05
CA ALA A 298 18.37 -9.69 3.40
C ALA A 298 19.50 -10.01 4.38
N LEU A 299 19.47 -9.44 5.59
CA LEU A 299 20.42 -9.76 6.65
C LEU A 299 20.41 -11.24 7.04
N TRP A 300 19.22 -11.84 7.18
CA TRP A 300 19.08 -13.25 7.49
C TRP A 300 19.67 -14.15 6.40
N ARG A 301 19.61 -13.73 5.13
CA ARG A 301 20.29 -14.42 4.02
C ARG A 301 21.79 -14.13 3.88
N GLY A 302 22.40 -13.55 4.90
CA GLY A 302 23.85 -13.34 4.95
C GLY A 302 24.29 -12.23 4.00
N LEU A 303 23.52 -11.14 3.94
CA LEU A 303 23.95 -9.91 3.29
C LEU A 303 25.32 -9.50 3.83
N ASN A 304 26.29 -9.33 2.95
CA ASN A 304 27.66 -9.03 3.32
C ASN A 304 28.27 -7.99 2.38
N ARG A 305 29.49 -7.57 2.68
CA ARG A 305 30.18 -6.56 1.88
C ARG A 305 30.55 -7.05 0.47
N ASN A 306 30.87 -8.33 0.32
CA ASN A 306 31.28 -8.92 -0.96
C ASN A 306 30.16 -8.87 -1.99
N ASP A 307 28.90 -8.80 -1.54
CA ASP A 307 27.75 -8.57 -2.41
C ASP A 307 27.80 -7.20 -3.11
N PHE A 308 28.60 -6.23 -2.65
CA PHE A 308 28.58 -4.85 -3.19
C PHE A 308 29.91 -4.36 -3.78
N ILE A 309 30.94 -5.21 -3.74
CA ILE A 309 32.28 -4.94 -4.27
C ILE A 309 32.48 -5.82 -5.49
N VAL A 310 32.87 -5.23 -6.62
CA VAL A 310 33.30 -5.98 -7.80
C VAL A 310 34.59 -6.71 -7.43
N GLN A 311 34.54 -8.04 -7.35
CA GLN A 311 35.76 -8.83 -7.21
C GLN A 311 36.55 -8.69 -8.50
N VAL A 312 37.69 -8.00 -8.44
CA VAL A 312 38.69 -8.07 -9.51
C VAL A 312 39.22 -9.49 -9.46
N LYS A 313 38.90 -10.31 -10.46
CA LYS A 313 39.56 -11.61 -10.64
C LYS A 313 41.07 -11.33 -10.68
N PRO A 314 41.91 -12.02 -9.90
CA PRO A 314 43.35 -11.91 -10.08
C PRO A 314 43.66 -12.33 -11.52
N GLU A 315 44.28 -11.42 -12.28
CA GLU A 315 44.60 -11.61 -13.71
C GLU A 315 45.86 -12.47 -13.90
N PHE A 316 46.48 -12.93 -12.82
CA PHE A 316 47.66 -13.77 -12.85
C PHE A 316 47.50 -14.87 -11.78
N GLU A 317 47.03 -16.04 -12.21
CA GLU A 317 47.61 -17.27 -11.67
C GLU A 317 49.03 -17.27 -12.21
N ASP A 318 50.01 -17.12 -11.32
CA ASP A 318 51.42 -17.25 -11.67
C ASP A 318 51.58 -18.62 -12.36
N GLU A 319 51.73 -18.62 -13.68
CA GLU A 319 52.28 -19.77 -14.39
C GLU A 319 53.67 -19.98 -13.78
N GLU A 320 53.78 -20.98 -12.90
CA GLU A 320 55.04 -21.45 -12.37
C GLU A 320 55.98 -21.69 -13.56
N GLU A 321 56.91 -20.76 -13.72
CA GLU A 321 57.94 -20.79 -14.75
C GLU A 321 58.77 -22.06 -14.50
N HIS A 322 58.45 -23.11 -15.26
CA HIS A 322 59.14 -24.38 -15.17
C HIS A 322 60.53 -24.21 -15.79
N ILE A 323 61.50 -23.77 -14.97
CA ILE A 323 62.90 -23.65 -15.38
C ILE A 323 63.45 -25.06 -15.61
N PRO A 324 63.86 -25.45 -16.83
CA PRO A 324 64.51 -26.74 -17.05
C PRO A 324 65.96 -26.67 -16.58
N HIS A 325 66.39 -27.64 -15.78
CA HIS A 325 67.79 -27.89 -15.42
C HIS A 325 68.59 -28.50 -16.56
#